data_AF-A0A8X6IAN9-F1
#
_entry.id   AF-A0A8X6IAN9-F1
#
_cell.length_a   1.000
_cell.length_b   1.000
_cell.length_c   1.000
_cell.angle_alpha   90.00
_cell.angle_beta   90.00
_cell.angle_gamma   90.00
#
_symmetry.space_group_name_H-M   'P 1'
#
loop_
_entity.id
_entity.type
_entity.pdbx_description
1 polymer ?
#
loop_
_entity_poly.entity_id
_entity_poly.type
_entity_poly.pdbx_seq_one_letter_code
_entity_poly.pdbx_strand_id
1 'polypeptide(L)'
;MSEREKAQVAQIRIARGRVKASMTRLESSFDELNTKNEISIRLSRLDDKLDELNVLNLSGTQNSVASSITSNSNVSNFRLPKLSIPQFSGNFKNWINFKDLFVSTVHSQISLPNIEKFQYLKGLLTNEPASLIKHIPLSNDSYEEARQKLLDRYDNKKQIVQSLIKTFLDQKPIFEAKSLNLRKLLDTSDECLRSLNALGEQASSKDCWLIYLLLQKIDPESKRLWAVKSSEEEFPNMKAFLDFLNVRCSSLELMSNDESECKPPIRSINVKSNFENV
;
A
#
# COMPACT_ATOMS: atom_id res chain seq x y z
N MET A 1 17.38 -63.00 -10.90
CA MET A 1 17.89 -62.03 -9.91
C MET A 1 17.42 -62.45 -8.52
N SER A 2 18.33 -62.94 -7.70
CA SER A 2 18.08 -63.48 -6.35
C SER A 2 17.62 -62.37 -5.39
N GLU A 3 16.78 -62.68 -4.40
CA GLU A 3 16.35 -61.71 -3.37
C GLU A 3 17.55 -61.02 -2.68
N ARG A 4 18.68 -61.73 -2.57
CA ARG A 4 19.93 -61.19 -2.01
C ARG A 4 20.52 -60.06 -2.86
N GLU A 5 20.43 -60.15 -4.18
CA GLU A 5 20.93 -59.12 -5.11
C GLU A 5 20.06 -57.87 -5.04
N LYS A 6 18.73 -58.03 -4.96
CA LYS A 6 17.79 -56.92 -4.78
C LYS A 6 18.04 -56.16 -3.46
N ALA A 7 18.31 -56.90 -2.37
CA ALA A 7 18.63 -56.31 -1.08
C ALA A 7 19.95 -55.52 -1.10
N GLN A 8 20.99 -56.03 -1.76
CA GLN A 8 22.27 -55.32 -1.93
C GLN A 8 22.10 -54.03 -2.76
N VAL A 9 21.36 -54.09 -3.87
CA VAL A 9 21.07 -52.90 -4.69
C VAL A 9 20.30 -51.84 -3.91
N ALA A 10 19.34 -52.25 -3.06
CA ALA A 10 18.60 -51.33 -2.19
C ALA A 10 19.51 -50.66 -1.15
N GLN A 11 20.41 -51.41 -0.51
CA GLN A 11 21.38 -50.86 0.44
C GLN A 11 22.34 -49.85 -0.23
N ILE A 12 22.85 -50.17 -1.42
CA ILE A 12 23.71 -49.27 -2.20
C ILE A 12 22.96 -47.98 -2.58
N ARG A 13 21.68 -48.08 -2.97
CA ARG A 13 20.85 -46.91 -3.31
C ARG A 13 20.65 -45.99 -2.10
N ILE A 14 20.41 -46.57 -0.93
CA ILE A 14 20.27 -45.82 0.33
C ILE A 14 21.60 -45.15 0.69
N ALA A 15 22.72 -45.88 0.62
CA ALA A 15 24.05 -45.34 0.89
C ALA A 15 24.39 -44.18 -0.05
N ARG A 16 24.12 -44.32 -1.36
CA ARG A 16 24.28 -43.25 -2.35
C ARG A 16 23.42 -42.03 -2.04
N GLY A 17 22.18 -42.22 -1.61
CA GLY A 17 21.28 -41.14 -1.18
C GLY A 17 21.84 -40.37 0.01
N ARG A 18 22.41 -41.07 0.99
CA ARG A 18 23.06 -40.46 2.16
C ARG A 18 24.30 -39.63 1.78
N VAL A 19 25.15 -40.16 0.92
CA VAL A 19 26.35 -39.44 0.43
C VAL A 19 25.96 -38.19 -0.37
N LYS A 20 24.92 -38.28 -1.22
CA LYS A 20 24.42 -37.12 -1.95
C LYS A 20 23.88 -36.04 -1.01
N ALA A 21 23.12 -36.44 0.02
CA ALA A 21 22.63 -35.50 1.03
C ALA A 21 23.76 -34.85 1.83
N SER A 22 24.83 -35.58 2.18
CA SER A 22 26.01 -34.97 2.82
C SER A 22 26.77 -34.02 1.90
N MET A 23 26.88 -34.35 0.61
CA MET A 23 27.51 -33.46 -0.39
C MET A 23 26.77 -32.13 -0.50
N THR A 24 25.44 -32.16 -0.64
CA THR A 24 24.62 -30.94 -0.72
C THR A 24 24.70 -30.11 0.57
N ARG A 25 24.81 -30.73 1.75
CA ARG A 25 25.02 -30.00 3.01
C ARG A 25 26.39 -29.30 3.06
N LEU A 26 27.44 -29.93 2.55
CA LEU A 26 28.77 -29.33 2.48
C LEU A 26 28.81 -28.17 1.48
N GLU A 27 28.18 -28.32 0.31
CA GLU A 27 28.05 -27.24 -0.69
C GLU A 27 27.33 -26.02 -0.10
N SER A 28 26.19 -26.23 0.56
CA SER A 28 25.47 -25.14 1.23
C SER A 28 26.29 -24.44 2.32
N SER A 29 27.09 -25.20 3.08
CA SER A 29 27.96 -24.63 4.11
C SER A 29 29.13 -23.83 3.50
N PHE A 30 29.64 -24.24 2.35
CA PHE A 30 30.66 -23.51 1.61
C PHE A 30 30.13 -22.17 1.07
N ASP A 31 28.92 -22.16 0.51
CA ASP A 31 28.27 -20.93 0.04
C ASP A 31 28.00 -19.95 1.18
N GLU A 32 27.58 -20.45 2.35
CA GLU A 32 27.39 -19.64 3.55
C GLU A 32 28.72 -19.04 4.07
N LEU A 33 29.82 -19.80 4.01
CA LEU A 33 31.14 -19.28 4.35
C LEU A 33 31.64 -18.24 3.35
N ASN A 34 31.39 -18.45 2.06
CA ASN A 34 31.83 -17.53 1.02
C ASN A 34 31.06 -16.19 1.09
N THR A 35 29.75 -16.25 1.34
CA THR A 35 28.93 -15.04 1.58
C THR A 35 29.36 -14.30 2.84
N LYS A 36 29.67 -15.03 3.94
CA LYS A 36 30.22 -14.42 5.16
C LYS A 36 31.57 -13.73 4.91
N ASN A 37 32.45 -14.33 4.11
CA ASN A 37 33.74 -13.72 3.75
C ASN A 37 33.54 -12.46 2.89
N GLU A 38 32.63 -12.51 1.91
CA GLU A 38 32.30 -11.34 1.09
C GLU A 38 31.76 -10.18 1.93
N ILE A 39 30.87 -10.48 2.88
CA ILE A 39 30.36 -9.47 3.84
C ILE A 39 31.49 -8.91 4.69
N SER A 40 32.41 -9.75 5.19
CA SER A 40 33.56 -9.30 5.98
C SER A 40 34.48 -8.37 5.19
N ILE A 41 34.74 -8.67 3.92
CA ILE A 41 35.54 -7.80 3.03
C ILE A 41 34.84 -6.48 2.76
N ARG A 42 33.50 -6.48 2.61
CA ARG A 42 32.73 -5.24 2.44
C ARG A 42 32.75 -4.38 3.70
N LEU A 43 32.70 -5.00 4.89
CA LEU A 43 32.80 -4.28 6.16
C LEU A 43 34.17 -3.61 6.33
N SER A 44 35.28 -4.31 6.05
CA SER A 44 36.62 -3.72 6.17
C SER A 44 36.80 -2.52 5.23
N ARG A 45 36.27 -2.59 4.00
CA ARG A 45 36.29 -1.47 3.05
C ARG A 45 35.47 -0.27 3.51
N LEU A 46 34.41 -0.48 4.29
CA LEU A 46 33.62 0.61 4.87
C LEU A 46 34.35 1.26 6.04
N ASP A 47 35.04 0.48 6.87
CA ASP A 47 35.89 1.00 7.94
C ASP A 47 37.06 1.83 7.38
N ASP A 48 37.75 1.34 6.33
CA ASP A 48 38.82 2.10 5.65
C ASP A 48 38.32 3.46 5.12
N LYS A 49 37.09 3.49 4.60
CA LYS A 49 36.46 4.70 4.06
C LYS A 49 35.99 5.66 5.16
N LEU A 50 35.62 5.12 6.33
CA LEU A 50 35.29 5.91 7.51
C LEU A 50 36.54 6.59 8.07
N ASP A 51 37.68 5.90 8.06
CA ASP A 51 38.97 6.46 8.46
C ASP A 51 39.46 7.54 7.48
N GLU A 52 39.29 7.34 6.17
CA GLU A 52 39.62 8.36 5.14
C GLU A 52 38.81 9.66 5.32
N LEU A 53 37.52 9.55 5.67
CA LEU A 53 36.68 10.71 5.96
C LEU A 53 37.05 11.42 7.27
N ASN A 54 37.53 10.69 8.28
CA ASN A 54 37.98 11.29 9.54
C ASN A 54 39.32 12.04 9.38
N VAL A 55 40.24 11.54 8.56
CA VAL A 55 41.54 12.19 8.30
C VAL A 55 41.37 13.53 7.59
N LEU A 56 40.44 13.64 6.64
CA LEU A 56 40.14 14.91 5.95
C LEU A 56 39.60 16.00 6.90
N ASN A 57 39.00 15.61 8.03
CA ASN A 57 38.43 16.54 9.00
C ASN A 57 39.47 17.08 10.02
N LEU A 58 40.66 16.45 10.11
CA LEU A 58 41.72 16.82 11.05
C LEU A 58 42.84 17.66 10.42
N SER A 59 42.92 17.76 9.08
CA SER A 59 43.90 18.58 8.36
C SER A 59 43.51 20.05 8.13
N GLY A 60 42.39 20.51 8.72
CA GLY A 60 41.87 21.87 8.54
C GLY A 60 41.82 22.71 9.82
N THR A 61 42.90 22.86 10.57
CA THR A 61 42.92 23.84 11.69
C THR A 61 44.31 24.37 12.05
N GLN A 62 44.78 25.40 11.32
CA GLN A 62 45.77 26.39 11.81
C GLN A 62 45.53 27.72 11.06
N ASN A 63 44.68 28.60 11.63
CA ASN A 63 44.92 30.04 11.81
C ASN A 63 43.61 30.83 11.97
N SER A 64 43.55 31.58 13.07
CA SER A 64 42.50 32.51 13.46
C SER A 64 42.75 33.87 12.83
N VAL A 65 41.81 34.41 12.04
CA VAL A 65 41.43 35.84 12.00
C VAL A 65 39.98 35.93 11.50
N ALA A 66 39.17 36.70 12.23
CA ALA A 66 37.80 37.03 11.90
C ALA A 66 37.63 37.58 10.48
N SER A 67 36.70 37.00 9.71
CA SER A 67 35.93 37.70 8.68
C SER A 67 34.73 36.85 8.30
N SER A 68 33.56 37.41 8.61
CA SER A 68 32.23 36.99 8.21
C SER A 68 32.11 36.82 6.69
N ILE A 69 32.14 35.58 6.20
CA ILE A 69 31.48 35.20 4.94
C ILE A 69 30.84 33.83 5.17
N THR A 70 29.53 33.87 5.37
CA THR A 70 28.62 32.74 5.44
C THR A 70 28.60 32.05 4.07
N SER A 71 29.47 31.06 3.84
CA SER A 71 29.31 30.14 2.73
C SER A 71 28.23 29.13 3.09
N ASN A 72 26.98 29.55 2.90
CA ASN A 72 25.85 28.65 2.75
C ASN A 72 26.23 27.62 1.67
N SER A 73 26.64 26.43 2.09
CA SER A 73 26.39 25.23 1.31
C SER A 73 24.87 25.09 1.24
N ASN A 74 24.26 25.79 0.29
CA ASN A 74 22.99 25.42 -0.28
C ASN A 74 23.20 24.08 -0.98
N VAL A 75 23.37 23.02 -0.17
CA VAL A 75 22.63 21.79 -0.44
C VAL A 75 21.24 22.33 -0.63
N SER A 76 20.75 22.32 -1.87
CA SER A 76 19.34 22.51 -2.12
C SER A 76 18.65 21.47 -1.27
N ASN A 77 18.32 21.86 -0.04
CA ASN A 77 17.30 21.28 0.77
C ASN A 77 16.05 21.50 -0.07
N PHE A 78 15.89 20.69 -1.11
CA PHE A 78 14.59 20.25 -1.58
C PHE A 78 13.98 19.57 -0.37
N ARG A 79 13.52 20.41 0.56
CA ARG A 79 12.69 20.03 1.67
C ARG A 79 11.40 19.72 0.97
N LEU A 80 11.22 18.44 0.62
CA LEU A 80 9.90 17.96 0.25
C LEU A 80 8.94 18.52 1.30
N PRO A 81 7.75 19.00 0.89
CA PRO A 81 6.72 19.42 1.84
C PRO A 81 6.65 18.38 2.95
N LYS A 82 6.72 18.81 4.21
CA LYS A 82 6.72 17.89 5.35
C LYS A 82 5.53 16.94 5.18
N LEU A 83 5.82 15.65 4.99
CA LEU A 83 4.80 14.64 4.74
C LEU A 83 3.83 14.62 5.93
N SER A 84 2.62 15.12 5.73
CA SER A 84 1.60 15.13 6.77
C SER A 84 1.00 13.73 6.86
N ILE A 85 1.28 13.03 7.95
CA ILE A 85 0.66 11.74 8.22
C ILE A 85 -0.85 12.01 8.43
N PRO A 86 -1.75 11.34 7.69
CA PRO A 86 -3.18 11.49 7.88
C PRO A 86 -3.56 11.00 9.29
N GLN A 87 -4.54 11.67 9.88
CA GLN A 87 -5.02 11.31 11.21
C GLN A 87 -5.72 9.93 11.17
N PHE A 88 -5.47 9.12 12.20
CA PHE A 88 -6.12 7.83 12.39
C PHE A 88 -7.31 7.96 13.33
N SER A 89 -8.49 7.66 12.82
CA SER A 89 -9.77 7.77 13.54
C SER A 89 -10.29 6.46 14.12
N GLY A 90 -9.56 5.35 13.96
CA GLY A 90 -9.95 4.03 14.43
C GLY A 90 -10.56 3.12 13.34
N ASN A 91 -10.58 3.56 12.08
CA ASN A 91 -11.06 2.71 10.98
C ASN A 91 -10.03 1.63 10.62
N PHE A 92 -10.38 0.36 10.87
CA PHE A 92 -9.54 -0.81 10.57
C PHE A 92 -9.05 -0.87 9.12
N LYS A 93 -9.84 -0.39 8.15
CA LYS A 93 -9.43 -0.33 6.73
C LYS A 93 -8.16 0.51 6.53
N ASN A 94 -8.04 1.61 7.27
CA ASN A 94 -6.94 2.56 7.12
C ASN A 94 -5.76 2.24 8.05
N TRP A 95 -5.90 1.23 8.93
CA TRP A 95 -4.88 0.90 9.93
C TRP A 95 -3.54 0.52 9.30
N ILE A 96 -3.56 -0.33 8.27
CA ILE A 96 -2.33 -0.80 7.60
C ILE A 96 -1.56 0.41 7.02
N ASN A 97 -2.25 1.24 6.23
CA ASN A 97 -1.66 2.44 5.62
C ASN A 97 -1.11 3.40 6.68
N PHE A 98 -1.87 3.65 7.76
CA PHE A 98 -1.43 4.51 8.85
C PHE A 98 -0.19 3.94 9.56
N LYS A 99 -0.21 2.64 9.89
CA LYS A 99 0.89 1.95 10.58
C LYS A 99 2.16 2.02 9.76
N ASP A 100 2.11 1.67 8.49
CA ASP A 100 3.29 1.62 7.61
C ASP A 100 3.87 3.03 7.38
N LEU A 101 2.99 4.02 7.22
CA LEU A 101 3.39 5.42 7.09
C LEU A 101 3.99 5.96 8.39
N PHE A 102 3.37 5.70 9.54
CA PHE A 102 3.89 6.13 10.85
C PHE A 102 5.22 5.45 11.17
N VAL A 103 5.36 4.17 10.85
CA VAL A 103 6.60 3.43 11.06
C VAL A 103 7.73 4.04 10.23
N SER A 104 7.52 4.23 8.93
CA SER A 104 8.54 4.77 8.01
C SER A 104 8.94 6.23 8.31
N THR A 105 8.02 7.03 8.83
CA THR A 105 8.25 8.49 9.03
C THR A 105 8.67 8.86 10.44
N VAL A 106 8.10 8.24 11.47
CA VAL A 106 8.29 8.62 12.88
C VAL A 106 9.07 7.54 13.63
N HIS A 107 8.66 6.28 13.52
CA HIS A 107 9.26 5.21 14.32
C HIS A 107 10.70 4.90 13.90
N SER A 108 10.94 4.79 12.59
CA SER A 108 12.25 4.50 11.99
C SER A 108 13.27 5.64 12.14
N GLN A 109 12.85 6.83 12.54
CA GLN A 109 13.76 7.94 12.77
C GLN A 109 14.48 7.77 14.11
N ILE A 110 15.79 7.55 14.06
CA ILE A 110 16.64 7.32 15.24
C ILE A 110 16.93 8.63 15.97
N SER A 111 16.91 9.76 15.24
CA SER A 111 17.20 11.08 15.80
C SER A 111 16.09 11.65 16.71
N LEU A 112 14.91 11.02 16.73
CA LEU A 112 13.77 11.48 17.53
C LEU A 112 13.69 10.69 18.84
N PRO A 113 13.64 11.36 20.01
CA PRO A 113 13.43 10.68 21.28
C PRO A 113 12.01 10.11 21.37
N ASN A 114 11.83 9.05 22.17
CA ASN A 114 10.55 8.34 22.31
C ASN A 114 9.42 9.26 22.79
N ILE A 115 9.73 10.24 23.64
CA ILE A 115 8.76 11.23 24.13
C ILE A 115 8.18 12.10 23.00
N GLU A 116 9.01 12.52 22.04
CA GLU A 116 8.55 13.27 20.87
C GLU A 116 7.75 12.38 19.92
N LYS A 117 8.21 11.14 19.69
CA LYS A 117 7.45 10.13 18.94
C LYS A 117 6.06 9.90 19.54
N PHE A 118 5.97 9.90 20.87
CA PHE A 118 4.70 9.74 21.56
C PHE A 118 3.80 10.98 21.43
N GLN A 119 4.38 12.18 21.47
CA GLN A 119 3.64 13.41 21.20
C GLN A 119 3.07 13.44 19.77
N TYR A 120 3.86 13.03 18.78
CA TYR A 120 3.38 12.85 17.41
C TYR A 120 2.26 11.82 17.32
N LEU A 121 2.43 10.65 17.95
CA LEU A 121 1.41 9.61 17.99
C LEU A 121 0.08 10.15 18.57
N LYS A 122 0.12 10.87 19.69
CA LYS A 122 -1.09 11.48 20.29
C LYS A 122 -1.74 12.53 19.39
N GLY A 123 -0.96 13.30 18.63
CA GLY A 123 -1.48 14.31 17.70
C GLY A 123 -2.10 13.73 16.41
N LEU A 124 -1.68 12.52 16.03
CA LEU A 124 -2.17 11.84 14.83
C LEU A 124 -3.40 10.95 15.09
N LEU A 125 -3.70 10.65 16.36
CA LEU A 125 -4.85 9.83 16.73
C LEU A 125 -6.07 10.71 17.01
N THR A 126 -7.24 10.26 16.56
CA THR A 126 -8.53 10.93 16.79
C THR A 126 -9.58 9.93 17.27
N ASN A 127 -10.64 10.40 17.92
CA ASN A 127 -11.76 9.57 18.41
C ASN A 127 -11.34 8.45 19.40
N GLU A 128 -11.70 7.20 19.09
CA GLU A 128 -11.48 6.02 19.93
C GLU A 128 -10.00 5.71 20.19
N PRO A 129 -9.11 5.66 19.18
CA PRO A 129 -7.69 5.40 19.44
C PRO A 129 -7.02 6.48 20.29
N ALA A 130 -7.42 7.74 20.16
CA ALA A 130 -6.92 8.82 21.03
C ALA A 130 -7.34 8.61 22.49
N SER A 131 -8.57 8.12 22.70
CA SER A 131 -9.11 7.83 24.02
C SER A 131 -8.43 6.62 24.66
N LEU A 132 -8.05 5.63 23.86
CA LEU A 132 -7.34 4.41 24.29
C LEU A 132 -6.00 4.73 24.97
N ILE A 133 -5.25 5.71 24.47
CA ILE A 133 -3.91 6.06 25.00
C ILE A 133 -3.91 7.34 25.85
N LYS A 134 -5.08 7.96 26.07
CA LYS A 134 -5.20 9.25 26.76
C LYS A 134 -4.67 9.21 28.20
N HIS A 135 -4.89 8.09 28.90
CA HIS A 135 -4.51 7.89 30.30
C HIS A 135 -3.01 7.61 30.50
N ILE A 136 -2.27 7.36 29.42
CA ILE A 136 -0.85 7.02 29.48
C ILE A 136 -0.04 8.32 29.60
N PRO A 137 0.81 8.45 30.64
CA PRO A 137 1.62 9.65 30.86
C PRO A 137 2.64 9.80 29.74
N LEU A 138 2.95 11.05 29.37
CA LEU A 138 3.95 11.37 28.36
C LEU A 138 5.36 11.11 28.93
N SER A 139 5.87 9.90 28.75
CA SER A 139 7.23 9.49 29.15
C SER A 139 7.91 8.66 28.05
N ASN A 140 9.24 8.58 28.08
CA ASN A 140 10.02 7.77 27.11
C ASN A 140 9.67 6.28 27.18
N ASP A 141 9.42 5.76 28.38
CA ASP A 141 9.07 4.35 28.60
C ASP A 141 7.63 4.03 28.21
N SER A 142 6.75 5.03 28.32
CA SER A 142 5.31 4.90 28.05
C SER A 142 4.96 4.91 26.56
N TYR A 143 5.88 5.34 25.68
CA TYR A 143 5.69 5.30 24.22
C TYR A 143 5.44 3.87 23.72
N GLU A 144 6.28 2.92 24.14
CA GLU A 144 6.18 1.54 23.67
C GLU A 144 4.91 0.88 24.19
N GLU A 145 4.52 1.17 25.44
CA GLU A 145 3.24 0.70 25.99
C GLU A 145 2.03 1.21 25.18
N ALA A 146 2.02 2.50 24.86
CA ALA A 146 0.94 3.11 24.07
C ALA A 146 0.87 2.51 22.65
N ARG A 147 2.02 2.31 22.01
CA ARG A 147 2.14 1.70 20.69
C ARG A 147 1.67 0.24 20.72
N GLN A 148 2.08 -0.54 21.71
CA GLN A 148 1.68 -1.93 21.86
C GLN A 148 0.17 -2.06 22.07
N LYS A 149 -0.45 -1.21 22.90
CA LYS A 149 -1.92 -1.20 23.07
C LYS A 149 -2.67 -0.92 21.75
N LEU A 150 -2.13 -0.04 20.90
CA LEU A 150 -2.72 0.21 19.57
C LEU A 150 -2.56 -0.99 18.64
N LEU A 151 -1.39 -1.64 18.65
CA LEU A 151 -1.14 -2.86 17.88
C LEU A 151 -2.09 -3.99 18.33
N ASP A 152 -2.23 -4.22 19.62
CA ASP A 152 -3.08 -5.28 20.17
C ASP A 152 -4.56 -5.10 19.77
N ARG A 153 -5.02 -3.84 19.68
CA ARG A 153 -6.41 -3.53 19.31
C ARG A 153 -6.65 -3.51 17.81
N TYR A 154 -5.78 -2.86 17.03
CA TYR A 154 -6.02 -2.58 15.61
C TYR A 154 -5.26 -3.50 14.66
N ASP A 155 -4.15 -4.13 15.07
CA ASP A 155 -3.37 -5.06 14.23
C ASP A 155 -3.99 -6.48 14.18
N ASN A 156 -5.30 -6.57 14.39
CA ASN A 156 -6.05 -7.80 14.25
C ASN A 156 -6.43 -8.02 12.78
N LYS A 157 -5.62 -8.82 12.07
CA LYS A 157 -5.85 -9.17 10.66
C LYS A 157 -7.28 -9.63 10.37
N LYS A 158 -7.92 -10.39 11.29
CA LYS A 158 -9.30 -10.86 11.09
C LYS A 158 -10.30 -9.71 11.05
N GLN A 159 -10.18 -8.74 11.96
CA GLN A 159 -11.06 -7.56 11.97
C GLN A 159 -10.80 -6.66 10.75
N ILE A 160 -9.55 -6.53 10.33
CA ILE A 160 -9.20 -5.79 9.11
C ILE A 160 -9.86 -6.45 7.89
N VAL A 161 -9.70 -7.77 7.70
CA VAL A 161 -10.38 -8.52 6.62
C VAL A 161 -11.89 -8.34 6.68
N GLN A 162 -12.49 -8.52 7.85
CA GLN A 162 -13.95 -8.38 8.01
C GLN A 162 -14.42 -6.97 7.66
N SER A 163 -13.68 -5.92 8.05
CA SER A 163 -14.00 -4.54 7.71
C SER A 163 -13.91 -4.25 6.22
N LEU A 164 -12.89 -4.81 5.53
CA LEU A 164 -12.71 -4.70 4.09
C LEU A 164 -13.83 -5.41 3.34
N ILE A 165 -14.15 -6.65 3.72
CA ILE A 165 -15.27 -7.41 3.14
C ILE A 165 -16.59 -6.69 3.35
N LYS A 166 -16.84 -6.17 4.56
CA LYS A 166 -18.05 -5.40 4.84
C LYS A 166 -18.14 -4.14 3.96
N THR A 167 -17.03 -3.42 3.82
CA THR A 167 -16.96 -2.21 2.96
C THR A 167 -17.26 -2.55 1.50
N PHE A 168 -16.76 -3.68 1.00
CA PHE A 168 -17.05 -4.19 -0.34
C PHE A 168 -18.52 -4.61 -0.51
N LEU A 169 -19.10 -5.30 0.49
CA LEU A 169 -20.48 -5.77 0.45
C LEU A 169 -21.52 -4.68 0.71
N ASP A 170 -21.18 -3.62 1.44
CA ASP A 170 -22.11 -2.52 1.76
C ASP A 170 -22.15 -1.42 0.68
N GLN A 171 -21.35 -1.54 -0.41
CA GLN A 171 -21.43 -0.58 -1.53
C GLN A 171 -22.84 -0.53 -2.12
N LYS A 172 -23.35 0.68 -2.38
CA LYS A 172 -24.72 0.89 -2.89
C LYS A 172 -24.87 0.41 -4.35
N PRO A 173 -26.00 -0.23 -4.70
CA PRO A 173 -26.29 -0.56 -6.09
C PRO A 173 -26.51 0.72 -6.92
N ILE A 174 -25.99 0.69 -8.13
CA ILE A 174 -26.09 1.75 -9.13
C ILE A 174 -27.17 1.35 -10.12
N PHE A 175 -28.21 2.17 -10.22
CA PHE A 175 -29.31 1.97 -11.17
C PHE A 175 -29.20 2.86 -12.40
N GLU A 176 -28.52 4.00 -12.29
CA GLU A 176 -28.29 4.96 -13.37
C GLU A 176 -26.82 4.94 -13.80
N ALA A 177 -26.55 4.90 -15.10
CA ALA A 177 -25.22 4.89 -15.70
C ALA A 177 -24.50 6.25 -15.60
N LYS A 178 -24.31 6.74 -14.37
CA LYS A 178 -23.53 7.95 -14.07
C LYS A 178 -22.08 7.56 -13.84
N SER A 179 -21.18 8.18 -14.61
CA SER A 179 -19.72 7.99 -14.52
C SER A 179 -19.19 8.09 -13.08
N LEU A 180 -19.61 9.12 -12.34
CA LEU A 180 -19.19 9.36 -10.96
C LEU A 180 -19.55 8.21 -10.00
N ASN A 181 -20.71 7.59 -10.18
CA ASN A 181 -21.14 6.49 -9.30
C ASN A 181 -20.37 5.22 -9.64
N LEU A 182 -20.21 4.93 -10.93
CA LEU A 182 -19.48 3.75 -11.39
C LEU A 182 -17.99 3.82 -11.00
N ARG A 183 -17.39 5.02 -11.11
CA ARG A 183 -16.01 5.29 -10.64
C ARG A 183 -15.86 5.05 -9.14
N LYS A 184 -16.75 5.61 -8.31
CA LYS A 184 -16.70 5.40 -6.85
C LYS A 184 -16.84 3.93 -6.45
N LEU A 185 -17.72 3.19 -7.12
CA LEU A 185 -17.87 1.76 -6.91
C LEU A 185 -16.57 1.04 -7.26
N LEU A 186 -16.04 1.31 -8.44
CA LEU A 186 -14.80 0.71 -8.93
C LEU A 186 -13.61 0.98 -8.01
N ASP A 187 -13.38 2.25 -7.65
CA ASP A 187 -12.26 2.66 -6.80
C ASP A 187 -12.34 1.97 -5.42
N THR A 188 -13.53 1.93 -4.83
CA THR A 188 -13.74 1.30 -3.53
C THR A 188 -13.54 -0.22 -3.62
N SER A 189 -14.01 -0.86 -4.70
CA SER A 189 -13.83 -2.30 -4.91
C SER A 189 -12.37 -2.65 -5.13
N ASP A 190 -11.66 -1.93 -6.00
CA ASP A 190 -10.23 -2.11 -6.27
C ASP A 190 -9.39 -1.87 -5.01
N GLU A 191 -9.67 -0.81 -4.24
CA GLU A 191 -8.99 -0.53 -2.97
C GLU A 191 -9.16 -1.67 -1.97
N CYS A 192 -10.37 -2.21 -1.83
CA CYS A 192 -10.62 -3.34 -0.92
C CYS A 192 -9.86 -4.59 -1.37
N LEU A 193 -9.84 -4.90 -2.67
CA LEU A 193 -9.15 -6.07 -3.22
C LEU A 193 -7.64 -5.96 -3.07
N ARG A 194 -7.06 -4.80 -3.38
CA ARG A 194 -5.63 -4.53 -3.17
C ARG A 194 -5.24 -4.64 -1.70
N SER A 195 -6.07 -4.10 -0.81
CA SER A 195 -5.84 -4.18 0.64
C SER A 195 -5.92 -5.62 1.15
N LEU A 196 -6.86 -6.43 0.62
CA LEU A 196 -6.96 -7.85 0.94
C LEU A 196 -5.76 -8.63 0.42
N ASN A 197 -5.31 -8.35 -0.81
CA ASN A 197 -4.11 -8.97 -1.41
C ASN A 197 -2.85 -8.67 -0.61
N ALA A 198 -2.69 -7.42 -0.14
CA ALA A 198 -1.57 -7.01 0.70
C ALA A 198 -1.55 -7.74 2.06
N LEU A 199 -2.70 -8.19 2.55
CA LEU A 199 -2.81 -8.88 3.85
C LEU A 199 -2.56 -10.40 3.74
N GLY A 200 -2.69 -10.99 2.54
CA GLY A 200 -2.36 -12.39 2.26
C GLY A 200 -2.92 -12.91 0.93
N GLU A 201 -2.20 -13.86 0.33
CA GLU A 201 -2.33 -14.32 -1.06
C GLU A 201 -3.49 -15.32 -1.32
N GLN A 202 -4.71 -15.02 -0.87
CA GLN A 202 -5.87 -15.92 -1.02
C GLN A 202 -6.99 -15.35 -1.91
N ALA A 203 -6.67 -14.41 -2.81
CA ALA A 203 -7.65 -13.77 -3.67
C ALA A 203 -7.92 -14.50 -4.99
N SER A 204 -6.97 -15.27 -5.52
CA SER A 204 -7.12 -15.91 -6.85
C SER A 204 -8.27 -16.90 -6.97
N SER A 205 -8.80 -17.44 -5.87
CA SER A 205 -9.93 -18.38 -5.92
C SER A 205 -11.32 -17.74 -5.81
N LYS A 206 -11.42 -16.42 -5.63
CA LYS A 206 -12.69 -15.74 -5.29
C LYS A 206 -13.24 -14.86 -6.41
N ASP A 207 -12.51 -14.68 -7.50
CA ASP A 207 -12.85 -13.78 -8.60
C ASP A 207 -14.27 -13.99 -9.13
N CYS A 208 -14.68 -15.23 -9.41
CA CYS A 208 -16.03 -15.53 -9.91
C CYS A 208 -17.15 -15.01 -8.97
N TRP A 209 -16.99 -15.19 -7.67
CA TRP A 209 -17.96 -14.76 -6.67
C TRP A 209 -17.96 -13.24 -6.51
N LEU A 210 -16.78 -12.62 -6.51
CA LEU A 210 -16.62 -11.17 -6.38
C LEU A 210 -17.19 -10.44 -7.60
N ILE A 211 -16.95 -10.95 -8.81
CA ILE A 211 -17.52 -10.42 -10.05
C ILE A 211 -19.04 -10.54 -10.02
N TYR A 212 -19.58 -11.69 -9.63
CA TYR A 212 -21.04 -11.86 -9.50
C TYR A 212 -21.65 -10.85 -8.51
N LEU A 213 -21.03 -10.65 -7.35
CA LEU A 213 -21.48 -9.67 -6.34
C LEU A 213 -21.44 -8.24 -6.87
N LEU A 214 -20.41 -7.85 -7.62
CA LEU A 214 -20.33 -6.52 -8.23
C LEU A 214 -21.34 -6.35 -9.38
N LEU A 215 -21.57 -7.40 -10.17
CA LEU A 215 -22.59 -7.38 -11.20
C LEU A 215 -23.98 -7.13 -10.62
N GLN A 216 -24.29 -7.55 -9.39
CA GLN A 216 -25.56 -7.19 -8.74
C GLN A 216 -25.68 -5.69 -8.43
N LYS A 217 -24.57 -4.97 -8.34
CA LYS A 217 -24.50 -3.55 -7.94
C LYS A 217 -24.31 -2.57 -9.10
N ILE A 218 -24.12 -3.06 -10.32
CA ILE A 218 -23.86 -2.22 -11.50
C ILE A 218 -25.14 -2.02 -12.31
N ASP A 219 -25.15 -0.99 -13.17
CA ASP A 219 -26.27 -0.67 -14.04
C ASP A 219 -26.52 -1.79 -15.08
N PRO A 220 -27.78 -1.99 -15.53
CA PRO A 220 -28.13 -3.06 -16.47
C PRO A 220 -27.37 -3.01 -17.81
N GLU A 221 -27.03 -1.82 -18.30
CA GLU A 221 -26.33 -1.65 -19.57
C GLU A 221 -24.90 -2.18 -19.48
N SER A 222 -24.17 -1.79 -18.43
CA SER A 222 -22.81 -2.27 -18.17
C SER A 222 -22.77 -3.77 -17.90
N LYS A 223 -23.81 -4.36 -17.27
CA LYS A 223 -23.93 -5.83 -17.15
C LYS A 223 -24.02 -6.52 -18.51
N ARG A 224 -24.84 -5.97 -19.42
CA ARG A 224 -25.02 -6.53 -20.77
C ARG A 224 -23.71 -6.47 -21.57
N LEU A 225 -23.01 -5.34 -21.50
CA LEU A 225 -21.72 -5.14 -22.18
C LEU A 225 -20.64 -6.08 -21.64
N TRP A 226 -20.59 -6.29 -20.31
CA TRP A 226 -19.69 -7.27 -19.71
C TRP A 226 -19.97 -8.70 -20.18
N ALA A 227 -21.25 -9.10 -20.25
CA ALA A 227 -21.63 -10.44 -20.71
C ALA A 227 -21.17 -10.72 -22.15
N VAL A 228 -21.28 -9.73 -23.04
CA VAL A 228 -20.78 -9.82 -24.42
C VAL A 228 -19.25 -9.96 -24.43
N LYS A 229 -18.54 -9.10 -23.70
CA LYS A 229 -17.07 -9.13 -23.63
C LYS A 229 -16.53 -10.43 -23.02
N SER A 230 -17.21 -10.98 -22.03
CA SER A 230 -16.78 -12.17 -21.29
C SER A 230 -17.16 -13.48 -21.99
N SER A 231 -17.84 -13.42 -23.14
CA SER A 231 -18.30 -14.62 -23.85
C SER A 231 -17.13 -15.47 -24.39
N GLU A 232 -15.94 -14.90 -24.53
CA GLU A 232 -14.73 -15.56 -25.03
C GLU A 232 -13.81 -16.10 -23.90
N GLU A 233 -14.04 -15.72 -22.64
CA GLU A 233 -13.22 -16.15 -21.50
C GLU A 233 -13.81 -17.40 -20.82
N GLU A 234 -13.00 -18.44 -20.61
CA GLU A 234 -13.43 -19.67 -19.94
C GLU A 234 -13.67 -19.46 -18.43
N PHE A 235 -12.91 -18.55 -17.80
CA PHE A 235 -13.09 -18.15 -16.40
C PHE A 235 -12.97 -16.64 -16.23
N PRO A 236 -13.90 -16.00 -15.49
CA PRO A 236 -13.91 -14.56 -15.34
C PRO A 236 -12.80 -14.10 -14.40
N ASN A 237 -11.93 -13.21 -14.88
CA ASN A 237 -10.81 -12.64 -14.12
C ASN A 237 -11.19 -11.29 -13.52
N MET A 238 -10.95 -11.09 -12.22
CA MET A 238 -11.30 -9.84 -11.54
C MET A 238 -10.57 -8.63 -12.12
N LYS A 239 -9.31 -8.80 -12.53
CA LYS A 239 -8.54 -7.73 -13.18
C LYS A 239 -9.16 -7.31 -14.51
N ALA A 240 -9.53 -8.28 -15.36
CA ALA A 240 -10.17 -8.01 -16.64
C ALA A 240 -11.52 -7.30 -16.45
N PHE A 241 -12.25 -7.64 -15.39
CA PHE A 241 -13.50 -6.98 -15.01
C PHE A 241 -13.29 -5.52 -14.56
N LEU A 242 -12.32 -5.26 -13.68
CA LEU A 242 -11.99 -3.90 -13.25
C LEU A 242 -11.50 -3.03 -14.42
N ASP A 243 -10.72 -3.60 -15.34
CA ASP A 243 -10.25 -2.91 -16.55
C ASP A 243 -11.41 -2.57 -17.49
N PHE A 244 -12.38 -3.48 -17.66
CA PHE A 244 -13.60 -3.20 -18.41
C PHE A 244 -14.40 -2.05 -17.79
N LEU A 245 -14.61 -2.07 -16.47
CA LEU A 245 -15.33 -1.00 -15.78
C LEU A 245 -14.60 0.33 -15.90
N ASN A 246 -13.26 0.32 -15.86
CA ASN A 246 -12.47 1.51 -16.06
C ASN A 246 -12.71 2.14 -17.43
N VAL A 247 -12.68 1.34 -18.50
CA VAL A 247 -12.98 1.79 -19.87
C VAL A 247 -14.40 2.32 -19.96
N ARG A 248 -15.37 1.62 -19.38
CA ARG A 248 -16.78 2.02 -19.39
C ARG A 248 -17.00 3.37 -18.71
N CYS A 249 -16.40 3.59 -17.54
CA CYS A 249 -16.44 4.88 -16.86
C CYS A 249 -15.84 5.99 -17.73
N SER A 250 -14.67 5.76 -18.35
CA SER A 250 -14.04 6.76 -19.21
C SER A 250 -14.88 7.08 -20.44
N SER A 251 -15.54 6.09 -21.05
CA SER A 251 -16.51 6.33 -22.13
C SER A 251 -17.71 7.17 -21.66
N LEU A 252 -18.25 6.89 -20.47
CA LEU A 252 -19.33 7.71 -19.91
C LEU A 252 -18.89 9.14 -19.61
N GLU A 253 -17.68 9.34 -19.09
CA GLU A 253 -17.11 10.68 -18.84
C GLU A 253 -17.00 11.50 -20.13
N LEU A 254 -16.56 10.88 -21.23
CA LEU A 254 -16.50 11.52 -22.55
C LEU A 254 -17.91 11.92 -23.03
N MET A 255 -18.86 10.99 -22.98
CA MET A 255 -20.25 11.25 -23.41
C MET A 255 -20.97 12.28 -22.54
N SER A 256 -20.63 12.36 -21.25
CA SER A 256 -21.21 13.35 -20.32
C SER A 256 -20.76 14.77 -20.62
N ASN A 257 -19.54 14.94 -21.15
CA ASN A 257 -19.00 16.25 -21.51
C ASN A 257 -19.70 16.81 -22.76
N ASP A 258 -20.09 15.94 -23.71
CA ASP A 258 -20.79 16.34 -24.94
C ASP A 258 -22.21 16.88 -24.67
N GLU A 259 -22.90 16.40 -23.63
CA GLU A 259 -24.22 16.93 -23.24
C GLU A 259 -24.17 18.36 -22.67
N SER A 260 -22.99 18.84 -22.25
CA SER A 260 -22.84 20.17 -21.67
C SER A 260 -22.67 21.30 -22.72
N GLU A 261 -22.38 20.97 -23.98
CA GLU A 261 -22.29 21.95 -25.08
C GLU A 261 -23.57 22.07 -25.93
N CYS A 262 -24.54 21.17 -25.77
CA CYS A 262 -25.81 21.20 -26.50
C CYS A 262 -27.01 21.63 -25.66
N LYS A 263 -26.95 22.82 -25.06
CA LYS A 263 -28.18 23.55 -24.70
C LYS A 263 -28.53 24.51 -25.84
N PRO A 264 -29.67 24.34 -26.54
CA PRO A 264 -30.08 25.30 -27.55
C PRO A 264 -30.33 26.66 -26.85
N PRO A 265 -29.96 27.79 -27.46
CA PRO A 265 -30.22 29.10 -26.87
C PRO A 265 -31.73 29.27 -26.76
N ILE A 266 -32.21 29.50 -25.54
CA ILE A 266 -33.59 29.91 -25.27
C ILE A 266 -33.78 31.25 -25.97
N ARG A 267 -34.40 31.23 -27.15
CA ARG A 267 -34.83 32.44 -27.85
C ARG A 267 -36.05 32.96 -27.08
N SER A 268 -35.84 33.96 -26.22
CA SER A 268 -36.92 34.72 -25.61
C SER A 268 -37.72 35.40 -26.72
N ILE A 269 -38.88 34.86 -27.04
CA ILE A 269 -39.86 35.52 -27.91
C ILE A 269 -40.47 36.65 -27.07
N ASN A 270 -39.96 37.86 -27.26
CA ASN A 270 -40.52 39.06 -26.68
C ASN A 270 -41.75 39.46 -27.49
N VAL A 271 -42.93 38.96 -27.11
CA VAL A 271 -44.21 39.45 -27.64
C VAL A 271 -44.45 40.83 -27.03
N LYS A 272 -44.04 41.89 -27.74
CA LYS A 272 -44.56 43.24 -27.49
C LYS A 272 -46.00 43.27 -28.01
N SER A 273 -46.96 43.11 -27.10
CA SER A 273 -48.35 43.49 -27.35
C SER A 273 -48.44 45.02 -27.35
N ASN A 274 -48.43 45.61 -28.56
CA ASN A 274 -48.92 46.97 -28.78
C ASN A 274 -50.43 46.96 -28.58
N PHE A 275 -50.89 47.59 -27.51
CA PHE A 275 -52.25 48.13 -27.45
C PHE A 275 -52.12 49.64 -27.18
N GLU A 276 -52.32 50.41 -28.25
CA GLU A 276 -52.62 51.84 -28.19
C GLU A 276 -53.93 52.05 -28.97
N ASN A 277 -54.90 52.63 -28.26
CA ASN A 277 -56.01 53.49 -28.70
C ASN A 277 -57.05 52.95 -29.71
N VAL A 278 -58.28 52.72 -29.22
CA VAL A 278 -59.50 53.53 -29.53
C VAL A 278 -60.39 53.57 -28.29
#